data_AF-A0A3D4ULL8-F1
#
_entry.id   AF-A0A3D4ULL8-F1
#
_cell.length_a   1.000
_cell.length_b   1.000
_cell.length_c   1.000
_cell.angle_alpha   90.00
_cell.angle_beta   90.00
_cell.angle_gamma   90.00
#
_symmetry.space_group_name_H-M   'P 1'
#
loop_
_entity.id
_entity.type
_entity.pdbx_description
1 polymer ?
#
loop_
_entity_poly.entity_id
_entity_poly.type
_entity_poly.pdbx_seq_one_letter_code
_entity_poly.pdbx_strand_id
1 'polypeptide(L)'
;MSTDALHVTLSDDTVAQDAGPIRELIDAVGSVVVGQEQMVRSLVIGMLTGGHVLLEGVPGLAKTLTVTTLAQGCHAEFSRIQFTPDL
;
A
#
# COMPACT_ATOMS: atom_id res chain seq x y z
N MET A 1 32.21 -3.96 16.60
CA MET A 1 31.41 -4.90 15.79
C MET A 1 30.79 -4.07 14.68
N SER A 2 31.12 -4.43 13.44
CA SER A 2 30.86 -3.65 12.23
C SER A 2 29.36 -3.56 11.94
N THR A 3 28.77 -2.37 12.02
CA THR A 3 27.49 -2.11 11.37
C THR A 3 27.85 -1.52 10.02
N ASP A 4 28.07 -2.41 9.05
CA ASP A 4 28.37 -2.03 7.69
C ASP A 4 27.17 -1.26 7.15
N ALA A 5 27.42 0.00 6.81
CA ALA A 5 26.43 0.89 6.27
C ALA A 5 25.95 0.29 4.94
N LEU A 6 24.65 0.02 4.84
CA LEU A 6 23.99 -0.25 3.58
C LEU A 6 24.14 1.00 2.71
N HIS A 7 25.27 1.11 2.00
CA HIS A 7 25.58 2.24 1.12
C HIS A 7 24.76 2.08 -0.16
N VAL A 8 23.46 2.35 -0.04
CA VAL A 8 22.54 2.42 -1.15
C VAL A 8 22.82 3.74 -1.87
N THR A 9 23.75 3.70 -2.82
CA THR A 9 23.98 4.81 -3.76
C THR A 9 22.83 4.83 -4.75
N LEU A 10 21.68 5.35 -4.32
CA LEU A 10 20.56 5.67 -5.19
C LEU A 10 20.87 7.00 -5.86
N SER A 11 21.17 6.96 -7.16
CA SER A 11 21.18 8.17 -7.97
C SER A 11 19.76 8.75 -8.01
N ASP A 12 19.61 10.06 -7.78
CA ASP A 12 18.29 10.73 -7.72
C ASP A 12 17.44 10.47 -8.98
N ASP A 13 18.08 10.37 -10.16
CA ASP A 13 17.40 10.04 -11.42
C ASP A 13 16.77 8.65 -11.43
N THR A 14 17.42 7.63 -10.85
CA THR A 14 16.90 6.26 -10.80
C THR A 14 15.70 6.17 -9.86
N VAL A 15 15.79 6.82 -8.68
CA VAL A 15 14.67 6.88 -7.73
C VAL A 15 13.46 7.56 -8.35
N ALA A 16 13.68 8.65 -9.08
CA ALA A 16 12.59 9.40 -9.71
C ALA A 16 11.83 8.56 -10.76
N GLN A 17 12.55 7.76 -11.55
CA GLN A 17 11.93 6.85 -12.53
C GLN A 17 11.15 5.73 -11.85
N ASP A 18 11.75 5.05 -10.87
CA ASP A 18 11.11 3.92 -10.19
C ASP A 18 9.91 4.34 -9.33
N ALA A 19 9.92 5.58 -8.82
CA ALA A 19 8.82 6.13 -8.04
C ALA A 19 7.61 6.56 -8.89
N GLY A 20 7.76 6.72 -10.20
CA GLY A 20 6.68 7.17 -11.10
C GLY A 20 5.43 6.29 -11.02
N PRO A 21 5.53 4.99 -11.32
CA PRO A 21 4.39 4.06 -11.24
C PRO A 21 3.77 3.98 -9.85
N ILE A 22 4.59 4.08 -8.79
CA ILE A 22 4.11 4.06 -7.40
C ILE A 22 3.26 5.29 -7.10
N ARG A 23 3.70 6.47 -7.56
CA ARG A 23 2.97 7.72 -7.38
C ARG A 23 1.66 7.70 -8.17
N GLU A 24 1.69 7.23 -9.41
CA GLU A 24 0.48 7.05 -10.24
C GLU A 24 -0.54 6.12 -9.58
N LEU A 25 -0.09 5.01 -8.99
CA LEU A 25 -0.96 4.10 -8.24
C LEU A 25 -1.59 4.78 -7.03
N ILE A 26 -0.81 5.51 -6.23
CA ILE A 26 -1.31 6.23 -5.05
C ILE A 26 -2.35 7.28 -5.47
N ASP A 27 -2.09 8.03 -6.53
CA ASP A 27 -2.98 9.08 -7.03
C ASP A 27 -4.29 8.47 -7.59
N ALA A 28 -4.19 7.36 -8.33
CA ALA A 28 -5.36 6.62 -8.82
C ALA A 28 -6.26 6.14 -7.67
N VAL A 29 -5.67 5.56 -6.61
CA VAL A 29 -6.43 5.14 -5.43
C VAL A 29 -7.02 6.34 -4.68
N GLY A 30 -6.25 7.42 -4.56
CA GLY A 30 -6.68 8.67 -3.91
C GLY A 30 -7.87 9.37 -4.61
N SER A 31 -8.04 9.14 -5.92
CA SER A 31 -9.19 9.66 -6.66
C SER A 31 -10.53 9.00 -6.27
N VAL A 32 -10.48 7.79 -5.72
CA VAL A 32 -11.66 7.02 -5.26
C VAL A 32 -11.82 7.12 -3.75
N VAL A 33 -10.71 7.11 -3.00
CA VAL A 33 -10.69 7.13 -1.54
C VAL A 33 -10.16 8.47 -1.02
N VAL A 34 -11.09 9.37 -0.72
CA VAL A 34 -10.77 10.72 -0.23
C VAL A 34 -10.43 10.71 1.26
N GLY A 35 -9.39 11.46 1.64
CA GLY A 35 -9.03 11.70 3.05
C GLY A 35 -8.32 10.54 3.75
N GLN A 36 -7.82 9.55 3.00
CA GLN A 36 -7.16 8.34 3.53
C GLN A 36 -5.74 8.13 3.01
N GLU A 37 -5.01 9.20 2.68
CA GLU A 37 -3.67 9.13 2.06
C GLU A 37 -2.68 8.27 2.87
N GLN A 38 -2.68 8.39 4.19
CA GLN A 38 -1.78 7.63 5.06
C GLN A 38 -2.07 6.12 5.01
N MET A 39 -3.35 5.73 4.95
CA MET A 39 -3.75 4.33 4.82
C MET A 39 -3.30 3.78 3.46
N VAL A 40 -3.53 4.52 2.38
CA VAL A 40 -3.09 4.13 1.02
C VAL A 40 -1.59 3.93 0.96
N ARG A 41 -0.81 4.90 1.48
CA ARG A 41 0.66 4.81 1.51
C ARG A 41 1.16 3.60 2.31
N SER A 42 0.58 3.36 3.49
CA SER A 42 0.96 2.21 4.32
C SER A 42 0.67 0.87 3.64
N LEU A 43 -0.46 0.76 2.93
CA LEU A 43 -0.80 -0.44 2.17
C LEU A 43 0.17 -0.68 1.00
N VAL A 44 0.53 0.38 0.26
CA VAL A 44 1.51 0.28 -0.83
C VAL A 44 2.88 -0.14 -0.28
N ILE A 45 3.33 0.44 0.83
CA ILE A 45 4.60 0.05 1.48
C ILE A 45 4.55 -1.43 1.90
N GLY A 46 3.47 -1.86 2.56
CA GLY A 46 3.29 -3.26 2.95
C GLY A 46 3.35 -4.21 1.76
N MET A 47 2.65 -3.87 0.68
CA MET A 47 2.64 -4.66 -0.56
C MET A 47 4.04 -4.75 -1.19
N LEU A 48 4.74 -3.62 -1.36
CA LEU A 48 6.06 -3.58 -2.00
C LEU A 48 7.15 -4.29 -1.17
N THR A 49 6.98 -4.34 0.14
CA THR A 49 7.91 -5.02 1.07
C THR A 49 7.56 -6.48 1.33
N GLY A 50 6.43 -6.98 0.79
CA GLY A 50 5.91 -8.31 1.09
C GLY A 50 5.43 -8.47 2.54
N GLY A 51 5.13 -7.37 3.22
CA GLY A 51 4.62 -7.35 4.59
C GLY A 51 3.10 -7.54 4.66
N HIS A 52 2.60 -7.73 5.88
CA HIS A 52 1.17 -7.80 6.18
C HIS A 52 0.70 -6.55 6.91
N VAL A 53 -0.50 -6.07 6.59
CA VAL A 53 -1.08 -4.86 7.17
C VAL A 53 -2.37 -5.21 7.92
N LEU A 54 -2.46 -4.75 9.17
CA LEU A 54 -3.68 -4.80 9.96
C LEU A 54 -4.39 -3.44 9.89
N LEU A 55 -5.64 -3.42 9.39
CA LEU A 55 -6.42 -2.20 9.23
C LEU A 55 -7.45 -2.00 10.36
N GLU A 56 -7.02 -1.34 11.43
CA GLU A 56 -7.88 -1.00 12.57
C GLU A 56 -8.60 0.34 12.40
N GLY A 57 -9.64 0.59 13.20
CA GLY A 57 -10.43 1.83 13.15
C GLY A 57 -11.94 1.58 13.08
N VAL A 58 -12.71 2.67 13.17
CA VAL A 58 -14.18 2.61 13.23
C VAL A 58 -14.81 2.16 11.89
N PRO A 59 -16.02 1.57 11.93
CA PRO A 59 -16.77 1.23 10.72
C PRO A 59 -17.01 2.46 9.83
N GLY A 60 -17.04 2.27 8.51
CA GLY A 60 -17.38 3.32 7.54
C GLY A 60 -16.20 4.13 6.99
N LEU A 61 -14.95 3.88 7.41
CA LEU A 61 -13.76 4.61 6.92
C LEU A 61 -13.18 4.05 5.61
N ALA A 62 -14.04 3.59 4.70
CA ALA A 62 -13.63 3.12 3.37
C ALA A 62 -12.51 2.05 3.35
N LYS A 63 -12.27 1.29 4.43
CA LYS A 63 -11.19 0.30 4.52
C LYS A 63 -11.27 -0.74 3.40
N THR A 64 -12.44 -1.37 3.25
CA THR A 64 -12.68 -2.35 2.18
C THR A 64 -12.52 -1.72 0.81
N LEU A 65 -13.10 -0.53 0.59
CA LEU A 65 -12.99 0.20 -0.66
C LEU A 65 -11.52 0.45 -1.01
N THR A 66 -10.72 0.90 -0.05
CA THR A 66 -9.30 1.18 -0.23
C THR A 66 -8.52 -0.03 -0.68
N VAL A 67 -8.69 -1.18 0.00
CA VAL A 67 -7.97 -2.40 -0.37
C VAL A 67 -8.43 -2.92 -1.73
N THR A 68 -9.73 -2.86 -2.03
CA THR A 68 -10.25 -3.28 -3.35
C THR A 68 -9.78 -2.37 -4.48
N THR A 69 -9.76 -1.05 -4.28
CA THR A 69 -9.30 -0.09 -5.28
C THR A 69 -7.80 -0.22 -5.50
N LEU A 70 -7.01 -0.45 -4.45
CA LEU A 70 -5.57 -0.70 -4.58
C LEU A 70 -5.33 -1.97 -5.42
N ALA A 71 -6.02 -3.07 -5.12
CA ALA A 71 -5.89 -4.32 -5.89
C ALA A 71 -6.25 -4.12 -7.37
N GLN A 72 -7.31 -3.37 -7.67
CA GLN A 72 -7.67 -3.01 -9.04
C GLN A 72 -6.58 -2.16 -9.73
N GLY A 73 -6.04 -1.15 -9.04
CA GLY A 73 -5.02 -0.26 -9.57
C GLY A 73 -3.70 -0.98 -9.90
N CYS A 74 -3.36 -2.04 -9.17
CA CYS A 74 -2.17 -2.86 -9.43
C CYS A 74 -2.46 -4.18 -10.15
N HIS A 75 -3.69 -4.39 -10.65
CA HIS A 75 -4.11 -5.64 -11.31
C HIS A 75 -3.88 -6.91 -10.48
N ALA A 76 -4.03 -6.81 -9.15
CA ALA A 76 -3.92 -7.93 -8.24
C ALA A 76 -5.26 -8.63 -8.03
N GLU A 77 -5.20 -9.92 -7.68
CA GLU A 77 -6.38 -10.65 -7.21
C GLU A 77 -6.75 -10.18 -5.79
N PHE A 78 -8.04 -9.93 -5.57
CA PHE A 78 -8.57 -9.59 -4.26
C PHE A 78 -9.46 -10.73 -3.73
N SER A 79 -9.12 -11.24 -2.56
CA SER A 79 -9.93 -12.23 -1.84
C SER A 79 -10.29 -11.70 -0.45
N ARG A 80 -11.56 -11.85 -0.08
CA ARG A 80 -12.07 -11.47 1.24
C ARG A 80 -12.46 -12.73 2.01
N ILE A 81 -11.79 -12.94 3.13
CA ILE A 81 -12.12 -14.00 4.10
C ILE A 81 -12.74 -13.32 5.32
N GLN A 82 -13.96 -13.70 5.68
CA GLN A 82 -14.62 -13.21 6.88
C GLN A 82 -14.36 -14.19 8.03
N PHE A 83 -13.72 -13.72 9.08
CA PHE A 83 -13.64 -14.47 10.33
C PHE A 83 -15.04 -14.52 10.96
N THR A 84 -15.54 -15.72 11.19
CA THR A 84 -16.79 -16.00 11.93
C THR A 84 -16.41 -16.76 13.20
N PRO A 85 -17.13 -16.57 14.32
CA PRO A 85 -16.81 -17.24 15.58
C PRO A 85 -16.98 -18.77 15.53
N ASP A 86 -17.71 -19.28 14.53
CA ASP A 86 -17.98 -20.69 14.30
C ASP A 86 -16.82 -21.45 13.61
N LEU A 87 -15.74 -20.74 13.25
CA LEU A 87 -14.57 -21.24 12.52
C LEU A 87 -13.31 -21.15 13.39
#